data_AF-A0A7V9RV93-F1
#
_entry.id   AF-A0A7V9RV93-F1
#
_cell.length_a   1.000
_cell.length_b   1.000
_cell.length_c   1.000
_cell.angle_alpha   90.00
_cell.angle_beta   90.00
_cell.angle_gamma   90.00
#
_symmetry.space_group_name_H-M   'P 1'
#
loop_
_entity.id
_entity.type
_entity.pdbx_description
1 polymer ?
#
loop_
_entity_poly.entity_id
_entity_poly.type
_entity_poly.pdbx_seq_one_letter_code
_entity_poly.pdbx_strand_id
1 'polypeptide(L)'
;MRITTPRQNFLSALQQANNYYFTAGNLMLLNGRILVAKLRAATSASTSKWDGSWELNYISGKRIAFEGLYPQKKPQISFDLSKNELNGHTSCNPFSTRFTLDGNKITFKEPASMTMMACEGEGERSFLQMLKAVNNYEFPDVKTLSLKMDDVMVMRFIKK
;
A
#
# COMPACT_ATOMS: atom_id res chain seq x y z
N MET A 1 35.93 -10.58 24.34
CA MET A 1 34.53 -10.26 24.64
C MET A 1 33.78 -10.09 23.32
N ARG A 2 32.92 -11.04 22.91
CA ARG A 2 32.18 -10.93 21.63
C ARG A 2 30.92 -10.09 21.88
N ILE A 3 30.82 -8.93 21.25
CA ILE A 3 29.61 -8.09 21.32
C ILE A 3 28.57 -8.75 20.41
N THR A 4 27.56 -9.40 20.97
CA THR A 4 26.44 -9.93 20.20
C THR A 4 25.46 -8.81 19.87
N THR A 5 25.05 -8.71 18.61
CA THR A 5 24.07 -7.71 18.18
C THR A 5 22.66 -8.07 18.68
N PRO A 6 21.77 -7.08 18.84
CA PRO A 6 20.37 -7.34 19.20
C PRO A 6 19.68 -8.37 18.30
N ARG A 7 19.99 -8.35 16.99
CA ARG A 7 19.50 -9.33 16.01
C ARG A 7 19.96 -10.76 16.33
N GLN A 8 21.24 -10.95 16.66
CA GLN A 8 21.78 -12.28 16.96
C GLN A 8 21.19 -12.84 18.26
N ASN A 9 21.01 -11.98 19.27
CA ASN A 9 20.39 -12.38 20.54
C ASN A 9 18.94 -12.81 20.33
N PHE A 10 18.18 -12.09 19.49
CA PHE A 10 16.81 -12.45 19.17
C PHE A 10 16.70 -13.81 18.46
N LEU A 11 17.50 -14.04 17.41
CA LEU A 11 17.49 -15.32 16.68
C LEU A 11 17.90 -16.50 17.58
N SER A 12 18.89 -16.29 18.45
CA SER A 12 19.31 -17.29 19.43
C SER A 12 18.20 -17.62 20.43
N ALA A 13 17.44 -16.62 20.88
CA ALA A 13 16.29 -16.85 21.76
C ALA A 13 15.18 -17.66 21.07
N LEU A 14 14.94 -17.43 19.78
CA LEU A 14 13.98 -18.21 19.00
C LEU A 14 14.39 -19.67 18.82
N GLN A 15 15.67 -19.93 18.58
CA GLN A 15 16.20 -21.30 18.45
C GLN A 15 16.11 -22.11 19.75
N GLN A 16 16.17 -21.45 20.90
CA GLN A 16 16.14 -22.10 22.21
C GLN A 16 14.72 -22.38 22.72
N ALA A 17 13.69 -21.75 22.15
CA ALA A 17 12.32 -21.91 22.60
C ALA A 17 11.80 -23.33 22.29
N ASN A 18 11.31 -24.04 23.31
CA ASN A 18 10.71 -25.37 23.19
C ASN A 18 9.24 -25.42 23.64
N ASN A 19 8.74 -24.37 24.28
CA ASN A 19 7.33 -24.23 24.63
C ASN A 19 6.93 -22.75 24.66
N TYR A 20 5.63 -22.48 24.68
CA TYR A 20 5.08 -21.14 24.70
C TYR A 20 3.77 -21.06 25.48
N TYR A 21 3.42 -19.84 25.90
CA TYR A 21 2.06 -19.54 26.36
C TYR A 21 1.68 -18.08 26.04
N PHE A 22 0.39 -17.80 26.08
CA PHE A 22 -0.16 -16.47 25.85
C PHE A 22 -0.59 -15.82 27.17
N THR A 23 -0.28 -14.53 27.35
CA THR A 23 -0.78 -13.73 28.47
C THR A 23 -1.04 -12.29 28.03
N ALA A 24 -2.28 -11.81 28.24
CA ALA A 24 -2.65 -10.39 28.09
C ALA A 24 -2.00 -9.69 26.87
N GLY A 25 -2.20 -10.23 25.66
CA GLY A 25 -1.66 -9.66 24.41
C GLY A 25 -0.15 -9.86 24.21
N ASN A 26 0.48 -10.80 24.92
CA ASN A 26 1.87 -11.18 24.73
C ASN A 26 1.99 -12.68 24.48
N LEU A 27 2.87 -13.06 23.56
CA LEU A 27 3.38 -14.41 23.37
C LEU A 27 4.70 -14.54 24.17
N MET A 28 4.73 -15.51 25.07
CA MET A 28 5.88 -15.84 25.91
C MET A 28 6.53 -17.11 25.36
N LEU A 29 7.80 -17.02 24.97
CA LEU A 29 8.59 -18.16 24.49
C LEU A 29 9.53 -18.64 25.59
N LEU A 30 9.54 -19.94 25.84
CA LEU A 30 10.28 -20.55 26.94
C LEU A 30 11.19 -21.67 26.46
N ASN A 31 12.32 -21.83 27.15
CA ASN A 31 13.09 -23.06 27.18
C ASN A 31 12.87 -23.72 28.54
N GLY A 32 11.94 -24.67 28.61
CA GLY A 32 11.47 -25.25 29.87
C GLY A 32 10.73 -24.22 30.72
N ARG A 33 11.36 -23.78 31.82
CA ARG A 33 10.81 -22.76 32.75
C ARG A 33 11.40 -21.36 32.56
N ILE A 34 12.40 -21.20 31.68
CA ILE A 34 13.10 -19.93 31.48
C ILE A 34 12.44 -19.18 30.32
N LEU A 35 12.08 -17.91 30.55
CA LEU A 35 11.61 -17.00 29.51
C LEU A 35 12.77 -16.58 28.62
N VAL A 36 12.73 -16.93 27.34
CA VAL A 36 13.77 -16.58 26.36
C VAL A 36 13.38 -15.41 25.47
N ALA A 37 12.09 -15.22 25.21
CA ALA A 37 11.59 -14.05 24.49
C ALA A 37 10.14 -13.71 24.88
N LYS A 38 9.83 -12.42 24.87
CA LYS A 38 8.47 -11.89 25.01
C LYS A 38 8.14 -11.07 23.77
N LEU A 39 7.13 -11.51 23.04
CA LEU A 39 6.61 -10.85 21.85
C LEU A 39 5.29 -10.20 22.23
N ARG A 40 5.18 -8.88 22.07
CA ARG A 40 3.89 -8.20 22.20
C ARG A 40 3.12 -8.42 20.91
N ALA A 41 1.88 -8.89 21.00
CA ALA A 41 0.98 -8.89 19.86
C ALA A 41 0.89 -7.45 19.36
N ALA A 42 1.20 -7.25 18.08
CA ALA A 42 0.86 -6.00 17.42
C ALA A 42 -0.66 -5.92 17.49
N THR A 43 -1.18 -4.98 18.28
CA THR A 43 -2.61 -4.67 18.25
C THR A 43 -2.94 -4.31 16.81
N SER A 44 -3.83 -5.07 16.18
CA SER A 44 -4.46 -4.73 14.91
C SER A 44 -5.42 -3.54 15.09
N ALA A 45 -4.95 -2.47 15.71
CA ALA A 45 -5.38 -1.11 15.41
C ALA A 45 -4.41 -0.56 14.34
N SER A 46 -4.05 -1.40 13.35
CA SER A 46 -3.61 -0.86 12.09
C SER A 46 -4.87 -0.29 11.45
N THR A 47 -5.00 1.04 11.41
CA THR A 47 -5.53 1.61 10.18
C THR A 47 -4.79 0.88 9.07
N SER A 48 -5.51 0.08 8.29
CA SER A 48 -4.92 -0.67 7.20
C SER A 48 -4.04 0.32 6.43
N LYS A 49 -2.85 -0.11 5.99
CA LYS A 49 -1.98 0.78 5.21
C LYS A 49 -2.70 1.36 4.00
N TRP A 50 -3.81 0.74 3.58
CA TRP A 50 -4.70 1.14 2.52
C TRP A 50 -5.76 2.19 2.90
N ASP A 51 -6.13 2.28 4.18
CA ASP A 51 -7.22 3.15 4.64
C ASP A 51 -6.91 4.62 4.38
N GLY A 52 -7.93 5.38 4.01
CA GLY A 52 -7.84 6.82 3.76
C GLY A 52 -7.91 7.18 2.28
N SER A 53 -7.63 8.45 1.99
CA SER A 53 -7.58 9.00 0.63
C SER A 53 -6.14 9.25 0.21
N TRP A 54 -5.83 8.90 -1.02
CA TRP A 54 -4.51 8.95 -1.63
C TRP A 54 -4.54 9.92 -2.80
N GLU A 55 -3.80 11.02 -2.73
CA GLU A 55 -3.70 12.02 -3.80
C GLU A 55 -2.47 11.78 -4.64
N LEU A 56 -2.65 11.73 -5.96
CA LEU A 56 -1.57 11.54 -6.92
C LEU A 56 -0.61 12.75 -6.87
N ASN A 57 0.69 12.48 -6.73
CA ASN A 57 1.72 13.50 -6.81
C ASN A 57 2.78 13.23 -7.88
N TYR A 58 2.74 12.05 -8.51
CA TYR A 58 3.59 11.71 -9.63
C TYR A 58 2.91 10.66 -10.51
N ILE A 59 3.07 10.83 -11.82
CA ILE A 59 2.70 9.83 -12.82
C ILE A 59 3.79 9.81 -13.90
N SER A 60 4.27 8.62 -14.21
CA SER A 60 5.19 8.40 -15.32
C SER A 60 4.44 8.56 -16.65
N GLY A 61 5.11 9.04 -17.68
CA GLY A 61 4.51 9.21 -18.99
C GLY A 61 4.96 10.47 -19.71
N LYS A 62 4.01 11.06 -20.45
CA LYS A 62 4.21 12.09 -21.49
C LYS A 62 5.12 13.24 -21.03
N ARG A 63 5.79 13.89 -21.99
CA ARG A 63 6.70 15.05 -21.80
C ARG A 63 5.99 16.34 -21.33
N ILE A 64 4.89 16.22 -20.61
CA ILE A 64 4.13 17.33 -20.02
C ILE A 64 4.40 17.32 -18.52
N ALA A 65 4.68 18.49 -17.94
CA ALA A 65 4.86 18.60 -16.50
C ALA A 65 3.59 18.15 -15.75
N PHE A 66 3.76 17.54 -14.57
CA PHE A 66 2.64 17.03 -13.75
C PHE A 66 1.56 18.09 -13.50
N GLU A 67 1.97 19.31 -13.14
CA GLU A 67 1.04 20.43 -12.91
C GLU A 67 0.32 20.89 -14.20
N GLY A 68 0.91 20.64 -15.37
CA GLY A 68 0.24 20.87 -16.66
C GLY A 68 -0.79 19.80 -17.01
N LEU A 69 -0.64 18.58 -16.50
CA LEU A 69 -1.63 17.50 -16.65
C LEU A 69 -2.83 17.70 -15.71
N TYR A 70 -2.60 18.28 -14.54
CA TYR A 70 -3.60 18.43 -13.47
C TYR A 70 -3.60 19.84 -12.88
N PRO A 71 -3.90 20.89 -13.68
CA PRO A 71 -3.74 22.28 -13.26
C PRO A 71 -4.74 22.75 -12.20
N GLN A 72 -5.90 22.07 -12.08
CA GLN A 72 -6.95 22.45 -11.15
C GLN A 72 -7.09 21.50 -9.95
N LYS A 73 -7.13 20.20 -10.23
CA LYS A 73 -7.35 19.17 -9.21
C LYS A 73 -6.46 17.97 -9.49
N LYS A 74 -5.85 17.39 -8.46
CA LYS A 74 -5.02 16.18 -8.61
C LYS A 74 -5.91 14.94 -8.48
N PRO A 75 -5.68 13.87 -9.24
CA PRO A 75 -6.42 12.62 -9.06
C PRO A 75 -6.32 12.10 -7.63
N GLN A 76 -7.41 11.55 -7.10
CA GLN A 76 -7.43 10.92 -5.77
C GLN A 76 -8.09 9.56 -5.84
N ILE A 77 -7.62 8.64 -5.00
CA ILE A 77 -8.15 7.28 -4.89
C ILE A 77 -8.31 6.85 -3.43
N SER A 78 -9.24 5.95 -3.16
CA SER A 78 -9.45 5.30 -1.86
C SER A 78 -9.82 3.84 -2.05
N PHE A 79 -9.32 2.98 -1.17
CA PHE A 79 -9.51 1.54 -1.25
C PHE A 79 -10.57 1.09 -0.23
N ASP A 80 -11.64 0.46 -0.71
CA ASP A 80 -12.57 -0.30 0.11
C ASP A 80 -12.17 -1.79 0.04
N LEU A 81 -11.34 -2.20 1.00
CA LEU A 81 -10.88 -3.60 1.10
C LEU A 81 -12.03 -4.58 1.40
N SER A 82 -13.12 -4.12 2.00
CA SER A 82 -14.26 -5.00 2.32
C SER A 82 -15.02 -5.41 1.06
N LYS A 83 -15.02 -4.55 0.04
CA LYS A 83 -15.67 -4.77 -1.26
C LYS A 83 -14.69 -5.10 -2.39
N ASN A 84 -13.39 -5.05 -2.12
CA ASN A 84 -12.32 -5.11 -3.13
C ASN A 84 -12.52 -4.08 -4.25
N GLU A 85 -12.84 -2.84 -3.86
CA GLU A 85 -13.19 -1.75 -4.76
C GLU A 85 -12.29 -0.52 -4.54
N LEU A 86 -11.75 0.00 -5.64
CA LEU A 86 -11.04 1.26 -5.70
C LEU A 86 -12.02 2.33 -6.19
N ASN A 87 -12.20 3.36 -5.39
CA ASN A 87 -13.00 4.52 -5.73
C ASN A 87 -12.09 5.73 -5.90
N GLY A 88 -12.43 6.65 -6.80
CA GLY A 88 -11.61 7.82 -6.99
C GLY A 88 -12.15 8.80 -8.02
N HIS A 89 -11.30 9.77 -8.35
CA HIS A 89 -11.54 10.68 -9.46
C HIS A 89 -10.25 10.96 -10.23
N THR A 90 -10.36 11.13 -11.55
CA THR A 90 -9.26 11.30 -12.51
C THR A 90 -8.86 12.77 -12.70
N SER A 91 -9.04 13.61 -11.68
CA SER A 91 -9.18 15.09 -11.78
C SER A 91 -10.50 15.57 -12.41
N CYS A 92 -11.03 14.88 -13.41
CA CYS A 92 -12.22 15.32 -14.12
C CYS A 92 -13.47 14.51 -13.75
N ASN A 93 -13.41 13.18 -13.91
CA ASN A 93 -14.54 12.31 -13.67
C ASN A 93 -14.34 11.41 -12.46
N PRO A 94 -15.41 11.08 -11.71
CA PRO A 94 -15.38 9.99 -10.76
C PRO A 94 -15.25 8.65 -11.50
N PHE A 95 -14.56 7.70 -10.89
CA PHE A 95 -14.44 6.34 -11.39
C PHE A 95 -14.47 5.34 -10.24
N SER A 96 -14.91 4.13 -10.55
CA SER A 96 -14.73 2.98 -9.67
C SER A 96 -14.25 1.76 -10.43
N THR A 97 -13.39 0.96 -9.79
CA THR A 97 -12.94 -0.32 -10.33
C THR A 97 -12.76 -1.35 -9.23
N ARG A 98 -12.91 -2.62 -9.57
CA ARG A 98 -12.55 -3.71 -8.66
C ARG A 98 -11.07 -4.01 -8.77
N PHE A 99 -10.46 -4.37 -7.65
CA PHE A 99 -9.08 -4.84 -7.62
C PHE A 99 -8.96 -6.20 -6.94
N THR A 100 -7.82 -6.84 -7.13
CA THR A 100 -7.43 -8.05 -6.38
C THR A 100 -6.00 -7.86 -5.90
N LEU A 101 -5.69 -8.45 -4.73
CA LEU A 101 -4.36 -8.42 -4.12
C LEU A 101 -3.83 -9.84 -3.97
N ASP A 102 -2.58 -10.05 -4.38
CA ASP A 102 -1.85 -11.30 -4.18
C ASP A 102 -0.40 -10.98 -3.79
N GLY A 103 -0.11 -11.04 -2.49
CA GLY A 103 1.18 -10.61 -1.95
C GLY A 103 1.42 -9.11 -2.20
N ASN A 104 2.38 -8.78 -3.07
CA ASN A 104 2.66 -7.42 -3.53
C ASN A 104 2.03 -7.08 -4.89
N LYS A 105 1.35 -8.04 -5.52
CA LYS A 105 0.68 -7.81 -6.79
C LYS A 105 -0.68 -7.17 -6.56
N ILE A 106 -1.03 -6.23 -7.44
CA ILE A 106 -2.36 -5.66 -7.52
C ILE A 106 -2.82 -5.74 -8.96
N THR A 107 -4.04 -6.21 -9.18
CA THR A 107 -4.65 -6.22 -10.51
C THR A 107 -5.96 -5.46 -10.45
N PHE A 108 -6.07 -4.43 -11.28
CA PHE A 108 -7.32 -3.71 -11.48
C PHE A 108 -8.11 -4.38 -12.61
N LYS A 109 -9.39 -4.65 -12.36
CA LYS A 109 -10.32 -5.00 -13.45
C LYS A 109 -10.57 -3.73 -14.28
N GLU A 110 -11.04 -3.90 -15.52
CA GLU A 110 -11.44 -2.72 -16.30
C GLU A 110 -12.46 -1.89 -15.50
N PRO A 111 -12.36 -0.54 -15.55
CA PRO A 111 -13.17 0.32 -14.72
C PRO A 111 -14.65 0.02 -14.95
N ALA A 112 -15.34 -0.33 -13.86
CA ALA A 112 -16.71 -0.84 -13.90
C ALA A 112 -17.74 0.29 -14.05
N SER A 113 -17.35 1.55 -13.79
CA SER A 113 -18.20 2.72 -13.98
C SER A 113 -17.36 3.98 -14.16
N MET A 114 -17.66 4.75 -15.21
CA MET A 114 -17.10 6.07 -15.46
C MET A 114 -18.22 6.98 -15.97
N THR A 115 -18.37 8.16 -15.37
CA THR A 115 -19.25 9.20 -15.91
C THR A 115 -18.46 9.94 -16.98
N MET A 116 -18.78 9.76 -18.26
CA MET A 116 -18.07 10.45 -19.36
C MET A 116 -18.54 11.90 -19.47
N MET A 117 -17.89 12.84 -18.78
CA MET A 117 -17.95 14.27 -19.15
C MET A 117 -16.82 14.58 -20.15
N ALA A 118 -17.04 15.56 -21.01
CA ALA A 118 -15.99 16.06 -21.90
C ALA A 118 -14.96 16.83 -21.07
N CYS A 119 -13.77 16.25 -20.89
CA CYS A 119 -12.66 16.85 -20.15
C CYS A 119 -11.64 17.43 -21.12
N GLU A 120 -11.19 18.64 -20.85
CA GLU A 120 -10.06 19.21 -21.59
C GLU A 120 -8.73 18.59 -21.13
N GLY A 121 -7.82 18.39 -22.07
CA GLY A 121 -6.46 17.90 -21.80
C GLY A 121 -6.32 16.38 -21.72
N GLU A 122 -5.09 15.95 -21.39
CA GLU A 122 -4.66 14.54 -21.48
C GLU A 122 -4.53 13.86 -20.11
N GLY A 123 -4.86 14.56 -19.02
CA GLY A 123 -4.65 14.10 -17.65
C GLY A 123 -5.42 12.82 -17.33
N GLU A 124 -6.75 12.81 -17.55
CA GLU A 124 -7.59 11.65 -17.29
C GLU A 124 -7.15 10.42 -18.09
N ARG A 125 -6.93 10.59 -19.40
CA ARG A 125 -6.47 9.50 -20.27
C ARG A 125 -5.15 8.93 -19.79
N SER A 126 -4.20 9.80 -19.42
CA SER A 126 -2.89 9.38 -18.93
C SER A 126 -3.02 8.61 -17.61
N PHE A 127 -3.86 9.08 -16.69
CA PHE A 127 -4.15 8.40 -15.43
C PHE A 127 -4.68 6.98 -15.64
N LEU A 128 -5.72 6.83 -16.46
CA LEU A 128 -6.37 5.53 -16.69
C LEU A 128 -5.46 4.54 -17.43
N GLN A 129 -4.69 5.04 -18.40
CA GLN A 129 -3.70 4.22 -19.10
C GLN A 129 -2.64 3.69 -18.14
N MET A 130 -2.12 4.54 -17.25
CA MET A 130 -1.13 4.09 -16.26
C MET A 130 -1.76 3.15 -15.23
N LEU A 131 -2.97 3.43 -14.74
CA LEU A 131 -3.67 2.55 -13.80
C LEU A 131 -3.87 1.14 -14.38
N LYS A 132 -4.18 1.04 -15.69
CA LYS A 132 -4.30 -0.26 -16.38
C LYS A 132 -2.98 -1.01 -16.53
N ALA A 133 -1.85 -0.29 -16.56
CA ALA A 133 -0.51 -0.90 -16.65
C ALA A 133 0.05 -1.34 -15.29
N VAL A 134 -0.53 -0.89 -14.17
CA VAL A 134 -0.09 -1.28 -12.84
C VAL A 134 -0.36 -2.76 -12.59
N ASN A 135 0.65 -3.47 -12.11
CA ASN A 135 0.55 -4.88 -11.70
C ASN A 135 1.14 -5.15 -10.30
N ASN A 136 1.77 -4.16 -9.68
CA ASN A 136 2.51 -4.29 -8.43
C ASN A 136 2.38 -2.99 -7.60
N TYR A 137 2.50 -3.08 -6.28
CA TYR A 137 2.44 -1.92 -5.40
C TYR A 137 3.47 -2.03 -4.27
N GLU A 138 3.78 -0.88 -3.67
CA GLU A 138 4.56 -0.81 -2.45
C GLU A 138 4.15 0.40 -1.60
N PHE A 139 4.39 0.29 -0.30
CA PHE A 139 4.28 1.39 0.65
C PHE A 139 5.70 1.70 1.16
N PRO A 140 6.44 2.63 0.54
CA PRO A 140 7.78 3.01 1.01
C PRO A 140 7.77 3.52 2.45
N ASP A 141 6.67 4.17 2.84
CA ASP A 141 6.41 4.66 4.19
C ASP A 141 4.89 4.69 4.46
N VAL A 142 4.48 5.24 5.61
CA VAL A 142 3.06 5.27 6.05
C VAL A 142 2.20 6.29 5.31
N LYS A 143 2.82 7.24 4.59
CA LYS A 143 2.15 8.31 3.83
C LYS A 143 2.30 8.15 2.33
N THR A 144 3.14 7.24 1.84
CA THR A 144 3.41 7.08 0.41
C THR A 144 2.93 5.72 -0.09
N LEU A 145 2.16 5.73 -1.18
CA LEU A 145 1.80 4.56 -1.98
C LEU A 145 2.44 4.70 -3.36
N SER A 146 3.24 3.72 -3.76
CA SER A 146 3.78 3.64 -5.12
C SER A 146 3.13 2.49 -5.86
N LEU A 147 2.58 2.77 -7.03
CA LEU A 147 2.08 1.77 -7.96
C LEU A 147 3.11 1.57 -9.08
N LYS A 148 3.34 0.31 -9.41
CA LYS A 148 4.44 -0.14 -10.27
C LYS A 148 3.91 -0.94 -11.46
N MET A 149 4.60 -0.77 -12.58
CA MET A 149 4.57 -1.68 -13.72
C MET A 149 5.84 -2.53 -13.60
N ASP A 150 5.65 -3.79 -13.24
CA ASP A 150 6.70 -4.71 -12.79
C ASP A 150 7.47 -4.13 -11.60
N ASP A 151 8.70 -3.68 -11.83
CA ASP A 151 9.56 -3.07 -10.81
C ASP A 151 9.74 -1.55 -11.00
N VAL A 152 9.11 -0.96 -12.03
CA VAL A 152 9.21 0.46 -12.33
C VAL A 152 8.05 1.22 -11.70
N MET A 153 8.33 2.20 -10.85
CA MET A 153 7.33 3.09 -10.27
C MET A 153 6.74 4.00 -11.35
N VAL A 154 5.44 3.82 -11.61
CA VAL A 154 4.70 4.55 -12.64
C VAL A 154 3.71 5.54 -12.06
N MET A 155 3.29 5.37 -10.81
CA MET A 155 2.44 6.33 -10.11
C MET A 155 2.84 6.40 -8.65
N ARG A 156 2.79 7.61 -8.07
CA ARG A 156 2.97 7.81 -6.63
C ARG A 156 1.83 8.64 -6.08
N PHE A 157 1.35 8.22 -4.93
CA PHE A 157 0.30 8.87 -4.18
C PHE A 157 0.77 9.19 -2.77
N ILE A 158 0.25 10.30 -2.24
CA ILE A 158 0.46 10.74 -0.86
C ILE A 158 -0.87 10.68 -0.12
N LYS A 159 -0.84 10.10 1.08
CA LYS A 159 -1.98 10.02 1.98
C LYS A 159 -2.40 11.42 2.45
N LYS A 160 -3.69 11.74 2.32
CA LYS A 160 -4.32 12.97 2.84
C LYS A 160 -4.57 12.90 4.34
#